data_AF-A0A924W7X1-F1
#
_entry.id   AF-A0A924W7X1-F1
#
_cell.length_a   1.000
_cell.length_b   1.000
_cell.length_c   1.000
_cell.angle_alpha   90.00
_cell.angle_beta   90.00
_cell.angle_gamma   90.00
#
_symmetry.space_group_name_H-M   'P 1'
#
loop_
_entity.id
_entity.type
_entity.pdbx_description
1 polymer ?
#
loop_
_entity_poly.entity_id
_entity_poly.type
_entity_poly.pdbx_seq_one_letter_code
_entity_poly.pdbx_strand_id
1 'polypeptide(L)'
;MTEERTTSAASGPAPRTSAATETADGLSPSKLSFAREPNLKAREVAVEIARVLHDDKCSDIVVLDVTGLSHVSDYLVIGSGTSDRQMQSAGADAGQAAAKLGYNAYRRSTDDRTTWVLVDCVDVVVHIFEPNTRAHYDLEMLWGDAPRIEWERPDQVSRDRAGLGKG
;
A
#
# COMPACT_ATOMS: atom_id res chain seq x y z
N MET A 1 -16.28 39.98 -36.86
CA MET A 1 -15.75 38.84 -37.62
C MET A 1 -15.67 37.65 -36.69
N THR A 2 -16.76 36.89 -36.62
CA THR A 2 -16.78 35.45 -36.27
C THR A 2 -18.16 34.90 -36.67
N GLU A 3 -18.11 33.83 -37.44
CA GLU A 3 -19.17 33.19 -38.23
C GLU A 3 -20.12 32.36 -37.32
N GLU A 4 -21.45 32.44 -37.50
CA GLU A 4 -22.32 31.51 -38.25
C GLU A 4 -22.05 30.00 -38.07
N ARG A 5 -22.98 29.25 -37.44
CA ARG A 5 -23.99 28.37 -38.09
C ARG A 5 -24.61 27.30 -37.16
N THR A 6 -25.91 27.45 -36.99
CA THR A 6 -27.07 26.53 -36.92
C THR A 6 -26.89 25.02 -37.21
N THR A 7 -27.74 24.21 -36.52
CA THR A 7 -28.49 22.98 -36.97
C THR A 7 -28.26 21.79 -36.01
N SER A 8 -29.20 20.94 -35.55
CA SER A 8 -30.61 20.66 -35.86
C SER A 8 -31.29 19.98 -34.66
N ALA A 9 -32.61 20.07 -34.59
CA ALA A 9 -33.50 19.28 -33.73
C ALA A 9 -33.70 17.84 -34.23
N ALA A 10 -34.11 16.91 -33.36
CA ALA A 10 -35.47 16.31 -33.37
C ALA A 10 -35.56 14.97 -32.61
N SER A 11 -36.79 14.69 -32.16
CA SER A 11 -37.27 13.68 -31.22
C SER A 11 -37.72 12.36 -31.88
N GLY A 12 -37.58 11.25 -31.14
CA GLY A 12 -38.52 10.10 -31.10
C GLY A 12 -37.95 8.73 -31.54
N PRO A 13 -38.61 7.59 -31.24
CA PRO A 13 -39.48 7.25 -30.12
C PRO A 13 -38.91 6.09 -29.27
N ALA A 14 -39.41 5.90 -28.04
CA ALA A 14 -39.16 4.70 -27.24
C ALA A 14 -39.99 3.50 -27.76
N PRO A 15 -39.41 2.31 -27.96
CA PRO A 15 -40.20 1.10 -28.15
C PRO A 15 -40.60 0.48 -26.80
N ARG A 16 -41.86 0.06 -26.74
CA ARG A 16 -42.48 -0.68 -25.63
C ARG A 16 -42.07 -2.15 -25.64
N THR A 17 -42.04 -2.71 -24.42
CA THR A 17 -41.99 -4.11 -23.99
C THR A 17 -42.35 -5.20 -25.01
N SER A 18 -41.54 -6.26 -25.04
CA SER A 18 -42.04 -7.64 -25.01
C SER A 18 -41.13 -8.51 -24.14
N ALA A 19 -41.76 -9.22 -23.21
CA ALA A 19 -41.13 -10.16 -22.30
C ALA A 19 -40.56 -11.39 -23.04
N ALA A 20 -39.43 -11.89 -22.54
CA ALA A 20 -39.08 -13.29 -22.60
C ALA A 20 -38.74 -13.72 -21.16
N THR A 21 -39.69 -14.41 -20.56
CA THR A 21 -39.53 -15.23 -19.36
C THR A 21 -38.72 -16.46 -19.74
N GLU A 22 -37.65 -16.80 -19.01
CA GLU A 22 -37.39 -18.14 -18.47
C GLU A 22 -36.06 -18.16 -17.69
N THR A 23 -36.21 -18.06 -16.37
CA THR A 23 -35.55 -18.83 -15.30
C THR A 23 -34.16 -19.43 -15.53
N ALA A 24 -33.18 -18.86 -14.83
CA ALA A 24 -32.30 -19.65 -13.97
C ALA A 24 -32.04 -18.83 -12.70
N ASP A 25 -32.48 -19.40 -11.59
CA ASP A 25 -32.52 -18.79 -10.27
C ASP A 25 -31.10 -18.59 -9.72
N GLY A 26 -30.83 -17.38 -9.21
CA GLY A 26 -29.82 -17.12 -8.18
C GLY A 26 -28.35 -17.18 -8.55
N LEU A 27 -27.82 -16.11 -9.16
CA LEU A 27 -26.48 -15.65 -8.78
C LEU A 27 -26.48 -14.13 -8.59
N SER A 28 -26.59 -13.70 -7.34
CA SER A 28 -26.39 -12.31 -6.95
C SER A 28 -24.94 -11.92 -7.23
N PRO A 29 -24.65 -10.84 -7.98
CA PRO A 29 -23.29 -10.45 -8.36
C PRO A 29 -22.47 -9.80 -7.22
N SER A 30 -22.81 -10.04 -5.95
CA SER A 30 -22.32 -9.25 -4.81
C SER A 30 -21.46 -10.01 -3.79
N LYS A 31 -20.96 -11.20 -4.13
CA LYS A 31 -19.84 -11.82 -3.41
C LYS A 31 -18.76 -12.22 -4.41
N LEU A 32 -18.06 -11.22 -4.95
CA LEU A 32 -16.67 -11.45 -5.29
C LEU A 32 -16.00 -11.83 -3.97
N SER A 33 -15.74 -13.11 -3.80
CA SER A 33 -14.97 -13.64 -2.68
C SER A 33 -13.55 -13.10 -2.80
N PHE A 34 -13.30 -11.93 -2.23
CA PHE A 34 -11.96 -11.33 -2.10
C PHE A 34 -11.14 -11.94 -0.97
N ALA A 35 -11.59 -13.04 -0.37
CA ALA A 35 -10.81 -13.80 0.60
C ALA A 35 -9.65 -14.50 -0.13
N ARG A 36 -8.60 -13.74 -0.41
CA ARG A 36 -7.27 -14.29 -0.69
C ARG A 36 -6.69 -14.73 0.64
N GLU A 37 -6.20 -15.96 0.68
CA GLU A 37 -5.42 -16.45 1.82
C GLU A 37 -4.17 -15.60 1.99
N PRO A 38 -3.75 -15.30 3.23
CA PRO A 38 -2.58 -14.47 3.50
C PRO A 38 -1.30 -15.13 2.97
N ASN A 39 -0.54 -14.38 2.18
CA ASN A 39 0.73 -14.82 1.63
C ASN A 39 1.82 -14.81 2.73
N LEU A 40 2.04 -15.96 3.36
CA LEU A 40 2.96 -16.08 4.50
C LEU A 40 4.41 -15.71 4.13
N LYS A 41 4.83 -15.97 2.89
CA LYS A 41 6.19 -15.61 2.45
C LYS A 41 6.33 -14.10 2.27
N ALA A 42 5.32 -13.44 1.69
CA ALA A 42 5.30 -11.98 1.60
C ALA A 42 5.27 -11.33 2.99
N ARG A 43 4.58 -11.94 3.97
CA ARG A 43 4.60 -11.50 5.37
C ARG A 43 6.00 -11.52 5.97
N GLU A 44 6.74 -12.60 5.77
CA GLU A 44 8.14 -12.72 6.25
C GLU A 44 9.02 -11.64 5.65
N VAL A 45 8.86 -11.36 4.35
CA VAL A 45 9.57 -10.28 3.65
C VAL A 45 9.21 -8.91 4.23
N ALA A 46 7.93 -8.62 4.42
CA ALA A 46 7.47 -7.35 4.99
C ALA A 46 8.04 -7.10 6.40
N VAL A 47 8.06 -8.14 7.24
CA VAL A 47 8.65 -8.09 8.59
C VAL A 47 10.16 -7.85 8.53
N GLU A 48 10.88 -8.54 7.64
CA GLU A 48 12.33 -8.35 7.51
C GLU A 48 12.67 -6.95 6.99
N ILE A 49 11.92 -6.44 6.01
CA ILE A 49 12.07 -5.06 5.53
C ILE A 49 11.84 -4.07 6.66
N ALA A 50 10.79 -4.22 7.46
CA ALA A 50 10.51 -3.32 8.58
C ALA A 50 11.67 -3.29 9.58
N ARG A 51 12.30 -4.43 9.86
CA ARG A 51 13.51 -4.50 10.70
C ARG A 51 14.70 -3.79 10.08
N VAL A 52 14.91 -3.94 8.77
CA VAL A 52 15.97 -3.22 8.05
C VAL A 52 15.75 -1.71 8.12
N LEU A 53 14.53 -1.23 7.88
CA LEU A 53 14.20 0.19 8.04
C LEU A 53 14.51 0.69 9.45
N HIS A 54 14.17 -0.09 10.47
CA HIS A 54 14.48 0.24 11.86
C HIS A 54 15.99 0.29 12.10
N ASP A 55 16.74 -0.69 11.59
CA ASP A 55 18.19 -0.75 11.73
C ASP A 55 18.87 0.47 11.08
N ASP A 56 18.32 0.92 9.95
CA ASP A 56 18.68 2.16 9.23
C ASP A 56 18.13 3.46 9.86
N LYS A 57 17.58 3.36 11.06
CA LYS A 57 17.10 4.47 11.90
C LYS A 57 15.86 5.19 11.36
N CYS A 58 15.06 4.52 10.51
CA CYS A 58 13.72 5.00 10.25
C CYS A 58 12.84 4.86 11.51
N SER A 59 11.88 5.77 11.67
CA SER A 59 10.95 5.78 12.80
C SER A 59 9.53 5.41 12.38
N ASP A 60 8.68 5.19 13.38
CA ASP A 60 7.23 5.02 13.22
C ASP A 60 6.87 3.91 12.21
N ILE A 61 7.62 2.82 12.23
CA ILE A 61 7.49 1.76 11.23
C ILE A 61 6.24 0.94 11.51
N VAL A 62 5.39 0.80 10.49
CA VAL A 62 4.19 -0.04 10.53
C VAL A 62 4.18 -1.02 9.38
N VAL A 63 3.70 -2.23 9.65
CA VAL A 63 3.43 -3.24 8.63
C VAL A 63 1.93 -3.49 8.63
N LEU A 64 1.29 -3.29 7.48
CA LEU A 64 -0.15 -3.45 7.28
C LEU A 64 -0.39 -4.66 6.37
N ASP A 65 -1.26 -5.57 6.80
CA ASP A 65 -1.79 -6.63 5.95
C ASP A 65 -3.00 -6.08 5.18
N VAL A 66 -2.79 -5.81 3.89
CA VAL A 66 -3.83 -5.32 2.99
C VAL A 66 -4.36 -6.45 2.10
N THR A 67 -4.05 -7.71 2.40
CA THR A 67 -4.53 -8.87 1.66
C THR A 67 -6.05 -8.90 1.64
N GLY A 68 -6.65 -8.97 0.45
CA GLY A 68 -8.10 -8.95 0.29
C GLY A 68 -8.74 -7.55 0.44
N LEU A 69 -7.98 -6.53 0.85
CA LEU A 69 -8.36 -5.12 0.81
C LEU A 69 -7.80 -4.42 -0.44
N SER A 70 -6.62 -4.85 -0.91
CA SER A 70 -5.95 -4.35 -2.09
C SER A 70 -5.88 -5.41 -3.20
N HIS A 71 -5.99 -4.96 -4.44
CA HIS A 71 -5.75 -5.78 -5.64
C HIS A 71 -4.29 -5.77 -6.09
N VAL A 72 -3.49 -4.85 -5.55
CA VAL A 72 -2.15 -4.54 -6.07
C VAL A 72 -1.07 -5.27 -5.27
N SER A 73 -1.22 -5.36 -3.95
CA SER A 73 -0.23 -5.92 -3.04
C SER A 73 -0.90 -6.60 -1.84
N ASP A 74 -0.17 -7.46 -1.14
CA ASP A 74 -0.64 -8.15 0.07
C ASP A 74 -0.22 -7.40 1.35
N TYR A 75 0.96 -6.76 1.35
CA TYR A 75 1.48 -6.04 2.51
C TYR A 75 2.01 -4.64 2.17
N LEU A 76 1.78 -3.69 3.07
CA LEU A 76 2.42 -2.39 3.05
C LEU A 76 3.38 -2.27 4.22
N VAL A 77 4.59 -1.76 3.96
CA VAL A 77 5.54 -1.36 5.00
C VAL A 77 5.69 0.15 4.90
N ILE A 78 5.42 0.88 5.98
CA ILE A 78 5.49 2.35 6.00
C ILE A 78 6.45 2.76 7.11
N GLY A 79 7.40 3.64 6.82
CA GLY A 79 8.34 4.19 7.78
C GLY A 79 8.66 5.65 7.52
N SER A 80 9.22 6.32 8.52
CA SER A 80 9.63 7.72 8.43
C SER A 80 11.14 7.88 8.45
N GLY A 81 11.70 8.68 7.55
CA GLY A 81 13.12 9.03 7.52
C GLY A 81 13.33 10.53 7.69
N THR A 82 14.52 10.96 8.10
CA THR A 82 14.81 12.37 8.43
C THR A 82 15.80 13.04 7.49
N SER A 83 16.34 12.32 6.50
CA SER A 83 17.19 12.88 5.47
C SER A 83 17.14 12.08 4.17
N ASP A 84 17.33 12.76 3.04
CA ASP A 84 17.37 12.18 1.71
C ASP A 84 18.32 11.00 1.61
N ARG A 85 19.54 11.17 2.12
CA ARG A 85 20.58 10.13 2.09
C ARG A 85 20.18 8.90 2.88
N GLN A 86 19.58 9.07 4.06
CA GLN A 86 19.10 7.97 4.89
C GLN A 86 17.99 7.21 4.15
N MET A 87 16.97 7.92 3.66
CA MET A 87 15.82 7.32 3.00
C MET A 87 16.21 6.56 1.73
N GLN A 88 17.15 7.09 0.95
CA GLN A 88 17.69 6.43 -0.23
C GLN A 88 18.45 5.14 0.12
N SER A 89 19.25 5.16 1.19
CA SER A 89 19.95 3.97 1.70
C SER A 89 18.95 2.93 2.18
N ALA A 90 18.03 3.32 3.06
CA ALA A 90 17.01 2.44 3.62
C ALA A 90 16.15 1.79 2.54
N GLY A 91 15.78 2.53 1.49
CA GLY A 91 15.07 1.96 0.34
C GLY A 91 15.91 0.98 -0.49
N ALA A 92 17.23 1.21 -0.62
CA ALA A 92 18.12 0.25 -1.26
C ALA A 92 18.28 -1.02 -0.42
N ASP A 93 18.47 -0.87 0.88
CA ASP A 93 18.70 -1.96 1.83
C ASP A 93 17.43 -2.81 2.00
N ALA A 94 16.25 -2.18 2.01
CA ALA A 94 14.95 -2.87 1.93
C ALA A 94 14.83 -3.73 0.67
N GLY A 95 15.18 -3.19 -0.50
CA GLY A 95 15.16 -3.93 -1.76
C GLY A 95 16.14 -5.12 -1.76
N GLN A 96 17.32 -4.96 -1.16
CA GLN A 96 18.29 -6.05 -1.00
C GLN A 96 17.79 -7.13 -0.03
N ALA A 97 17.15 -6.74 1.07
CA ALA A 97 16.58 -7.66 2.04
C ALA A 97 15.48 -8.52 1.42
N ALA A 98 14.58 -7.89 0.65
CA ALA A 98 13.57 -8.58 -0.13
C ALA A 98 14.20 -9.59 -1.11
N ALA A 99 15.22 -9.16 -1.86
CA ALA A 99 15.89 -10.01 -2.85
C ALA A 99 16.54 -11.25 -2.22
N LYS A 100 17.13 -11.14 -1.02
CA LYS A 100 17.71 -12.28 -0.28
C LYS A 100 16.67 -13.36 0.09
N LEU A 101 15.40 -12.98 0.19
CA LEU A 101 14.27 -13.87 0.47
C LEU A 101 13.53 -14.32 -0.81
N GLY A 102 14.08 -13.98 -1.98
CA GLY A 102 13.52 -14.32 -3.29
C GLY A 102 12.42 -13.39 -3.77
N TYR A 103 12.34 -12.18 -3.21
CA TYR A 103 11.43 -11.10 -3.62
C TYR A 103 12.23 -9.94 -4.22
N ASN A 104 12.47 -9.98 -5.53
CA ASN A 104 13.20 -8.89 -6.17
C ASN A 104 12.32 -7.64 -6.24
N ALA A 105 12.90 -6.48 -5.93
CA ALA A 105 12.25 -5.21 -6.18
C ALA A 105 11.98 -5.06 -7.69
N TYR A 106 10.71 -4.93 -8.04
CA TYR A 106 10.25 -4.64 -9.40
C TYR A 106 10.61 -3.22 -9.79
N ARG A 107 10.42 -2.27 -8.87
CA ARG A 107 10.72 -0.85 -9.09
C ARG A 107 11.16 -0.19 -7.80
N ARG A 108 12.06 0.78 -7.94
CA ARG A 108 12.35 1.78 -6.91
C ARG A 108 12.16 3.17 -7.51
N SER A 109 11.47 4.04 -6.80
CA SER A 109 11.21 5.42 -7.21
C SER A 109 11.47 6.37 -6.04
N THR A 110 11.85 7.59 -6.37
CA THR A 110 11.99 8.69 -5.43
C THR A 110 11.37 9.91 -6.09
N ASP A 111 10.65 10.73 -5.32
CA ASP A 111 10.19 12.04 -5.79
C ASP A 111 11.37 13.02 -5.97
N ASP A 112 11.11 14.13 -6.67
CA ASP A 112 12.16 15.11 -7.03
C ASP A 112 12.84 15.76 -5.81
N ARG A 113 12.17 15.75 -4.65
CA ARG A 113 12.67 16.34 -3.40
C ARG A 113 13.10 15.29 -2.36
N THR A 114 13.13 14.01 -2.71
CA THR A 114 13.42 12.88 -1.80
C THR A 114 12.57 12.90 -0.52
N THR A 115 11.36 13.45 -0.57
CA THR A 115 10.43 13.39 0.55
C THR A 115 9.66 12.08 0.60
N TRP A 116 9.77 11.27 -0.46
CA TRP A 116 9.17 9.95 -0.55
C TRP A 116 10.03 9.00 -1.38
N VAL A 117 10.41 7.87 -0.77
CA VAL A 117 10.99 6.71 -1.46
C VAL A 117 9.97 5.58 -1.48
N LEU A 118 9.75 5.00 -2.67
CA LEU A 118 8.88 3.86 -2.91
C LEU A 118 9.72 2.66 -3.38
N VAL A 119 9.55 1.51 -2.74
CA VAL A 119 10.11 0.22 -3.19
C VAL A 119 8.96 -0.75 -3.43
N ASP A 120 8.82 -1.19 -4.67
CA ASP A 120 7.77 -2.09 -5.11
C ASP A 120 8.35 -3.50 -5.31
N CYS A 121 7.89 -4.46 -4.50
CA CYS A 121 8.22 -5.89 -4.59
C CYS A 121 6.99 -6.73 -4.96
N VAL A 122 6.01 -6.13 -5.65
CA VAL A 122 4.72 -6.72 -6.06
C VAL A 122 3.81 -7.06 -4.87
N ASP A 123 4.10 -8.14 -4.13
CA ASP A 123 3.27 -8.55 -2.99
C ASP A 123 3.53 -7.68 -1.75
N VAL A 124 4.68 -6.99 -1.69
CA VAL A 124 5.06 -6.08 -0.61
C VAL A 124 5.45 -4.73 -1.19
N VAL A 125 4.85 -3.64 -0.69
CA VAL A 125 5.19 -2.27 -1.11
C VAL A 125 5.68 -1.46 0.09
N VAL A 126 6.85 -0.87 -0.06
CA VAL A 126 7.54 -0.10 0.99
C VAL A 126 7.44 1.38 0.71
N HIS A 127 6.97 2.14 1.68
CA HIS A 127 6.86 3.59 1.66
C HIS A 127 7.76 4.17 2.75
N ILE A 128 8.75 4.97 2.36
CA ILE A 128 9.60 5.69 3.30
C ILE A 128 9.35 7.18 3.06
N PHE A 129 8.81 7.86 4.06
CA PHE A 129 8.39 9.25 3.96
C PHE A 129 9.21 10.17 4.85
N GLU A 130 9.39 11.41 4.41
CA GLU A 130 9.65 12.52 5.32
C GLU A 130 8.38 12.77 6.18
N PRO A 131 8.50 13.19 7.47
CA PRO A 131 7.35 13.21 8.39
C PRO A 131 6.16 14.07 7.94
N ASN A 132 6.40 15.24 7.34
CA ASN A 132 5.31 16.10 6.85
C ASN A 132 4.64 15.48 5.62
N THR A 133 5.43 14.88 4.73
CA THR A 133 4.90 14.16 3.58
C THR A 133 4.06 12.95 4.01
N ARG A 134 4.48 12.21 5.04
CA ARG A 134 3.68 11.12 5.62
C ARG A 134 2.33 11.61 6.12
N ALA A 135 2.32 12.70 6.87
CA ALA A 135 1.09 13.29 7.39
C ALA A 135 0.16 13.83 6.28
N HIS A 136 0.73 14.25 5.14
CA HIS A 136 -0.06 14.69 4.00
C HIS A 136 -0.78 13.54 3.28
N TYR A 137 -0.10 12.40 3.09
CA TYR A 137 -0.67 11.23 2.39
C TYR A 137 -1.51 10.32 3.30
N ASP A 138 -1.16 10.23 4.58
CA ASP A 138 -1.87 9.49 5.63
C ASP A 138 -2.37 8.10 5.19
N LEU A 139 -1.44 7.28 4.69
CA LEU A 139 -1.77 5.96 4.16
C LEU A 139 -2.30 5.03 5.25
N GLU A 140 -1.90 5.24 6.51
CA GLU A 140 -2.41 4.50 7.65
C GLU A 140 -3.90 4.77 7.90
N MET A 141 -4.38 5.99 7.66
CA MET A 141 -5.82 6.28 7.71
C MET A 141 -6.55 5.61 6.54
N LEU A 142 -5.97 5.66 5.33
CA LEU A 142 -6.56 5.01 4.15
C LEU A 142 -6.73 3.50 4.35
N TRP A 143 -5.75 2.86 4.99
CA TRP A 143 -5.74 1.43 5.31
C TRP A 143 -6.06 1.16 6.78
N GLY A 144 -6.91 1.98 7.41
CA GLY A 144 -7.21 1.87 8.84
C GLY A 144 -7.82 0.53 9.27
N ASP A 145 -8.51 -0.16 8.36
CA ASP A 145 -9.11 -1.48 8.59
C ASP A 145 -8.11 -2.65 8.40
N ALA A 146 -6.88 -2.36 7.91
CA ALA A 146 -5.85 -3.36 7.68
C ALA A 146 -5.23 -3.83 9.01
N PRO A 147 -5.17 -5.15 9.28
CA PRO A 147 -4.47 -5.67 10.44
C PRO A 147 -3.01 -5.22 10.48
N ARG A 148 -2.54 -4.80 11.66
CA ARG A 148 -1.13 -4.50 11.89
C ARG A 148 -0.34 -5.76 12.21
N ILE A 149 0.78 -5.94 11.52
CA ILE A 149 1.68 -7.07 11.73
C ILE A 149 2.82 -6.65 12.65
N GLU A 150 3.05 -7.45 13.69
CA GLU A 150 4.19 -7.28 14.59
C GLU A 150 5.50 -7.63 13.87
N TRP A 151 6.45 -6.68 13.86
CA TRP A 151 7.74 -6.82 13.18
C TRP A 151 8.94 -6.73 14.13
N GLU A 152 8.77 -6.07 15.28
CA GLU A 152 9.82 -5.90 16.29
C GLU A 152 10.36 -7.25 16.78
N ARG A 153 11.65 -7.29 17.10
CA ARG A 153 12.21 -8.47 17.76
C ARG A 153 11.79 -8.45 19.23
N PRO A 154 11.39 -9.59 19.85
CA PRO A 154 10.94 -9.60 21.24
C PRO A 154 11.93 -8.98 22.25
N ASP A 155 13.22 -9.04 21.96
CA ASP A 155 14.28 -8.43 22.78
C ASP A 155 14.40 -6.90 22.62
N GLN A 156 13.91 -6.32 21.52
CA GLN A 156 13.86 -4.87 21.29
C GLN A 156 12.74 -4.22 22.10
N VAL A 157 11.54 -4.81 22.13
CA VAL A 157 10.36 -4.31 22.86
C VAL A 157 10.67 -4.00 24.34
N SER A 158 11.51 -4.84 24.96
CA SER A 158 11.89 -4.70 26.38
C SER A 158 12.86 -3.55 26.64
N ARG A 159 13.70 -3.18 25.65
CA ARG A 159 14.69 -2.09 25.79
C ARG A 159 14.04 -0.71 25.65
N ASP A 160 13.08 -0.57 24.73
CA ASP A 160 12.45 0.72 24.47
C ASP A 160 11.47 1.14 25.57
N ARG A 161 10.72 0.17 26.13
CA ARG A 161 9.85 0.42 27.30
C ARG A 161 10.64 0.76 28.57
N ALA A 162 11.87 0.29 28.70
CA ALA A 162 12.75 0.63 29.83
C ALA A 162 13.36 2.04 29.72
N GLY A 163 13.37 2.63 28.52
CA GLY A 163 13.93 3.97 28.26
C GLY A 163 12.98 5.14 28.54
N LEU A 164 11.66 4.93 28.53
CA LEU A 164 10.65 6.00 28.69
C LEU A 164 10.24 6.24 30.15
N GLY A 165 11.21 6.20 31.06
CA GLY A 165 10.91 6.14 32.49
C GLY A 165 11.91 6.78 33.41
N LYS A 166 12.66 7.83 33.02
CA LYS A 166 13.28 8.84 33.91
C LYS A 166 13.60 10.12 33.15
N GLY A 167 12.96 11.23 33.53
CA GLY A 167 13.22 12.58 33.05
C GLY A 167 12.19 13.55 33.59
#